data_AF-A0A345RUY6-F1
#
_entry.id   AF-A0A345RUY6-F1
#
_cell.length_a   1.000
_cell.length_b   1.000
_cell.length_c   1.000
_cell.angle_alpha   90.00
_cell.angle_beta   90.00
_cell.angle_gamma   90.00
#
_symmetry.space_group_name_H-M   'P 1'
#
loop_
_entity.id
_entity.type
_entity.pdbx_description
1 polymer ?
#
loop_
_entity_poly.entity_id
_entity_poly.type
_entity_poly.pdbx_seq_one_letter_code
_entity_poly.pdbx_strand_id
1 'polypeptide(L)'
;MAFRPLTARAPAVLLREARPLKAILGHAQRLAHLQRLLDSQLQPAAREHCHVAKWREGELSLVVTDGHWATRLRYQQKRLLRQLQMFDEFTGLTRIKFSVRPPVIQPRAAGHTMDLSTDAAATIQSTADGISDPSLRAALERLAAHAKAKS
;
A
#
# COMPACT_ATOMS: atom_id res chain seq x y z
N MET A 1 -31.54 19.35 11.97
CA MET A 1 -30.56 19.80 10.94
C MET A 1 -30.27 18.61 10.02
N ALA A 2 -30.62 18.69 8.74
CA ALA A 2 -30.50 17.58 7.81
C ALA A 2 -29.05 17.45 7.30
N PHE A 3 -28.37 16.36 7.65
CA PHE A 3 -27.07 16.00 7.08
C PHE A 3 -27.26 15.69 5.59
N ARG A 4 -26.75 16.57 4.72
CA ARG A 4 -26.76 16.36 3.27
C ARG A 4 -25.51 15.56 2.91
N PRO A 5 -25.62 14.30 2.47
CA PRO A 5 -24.44 13.52 2.11
C PRO A 5 -23.70 14.23 0.98
N LEU A 6 -22.38 14.40 1.15
CA LEU A 6 -21.49 14.91 0.11
C LEU A 6 -21.65 14.02 -1.12
N THR A 7 -21.96 14.61 -2.28
CA THR A 7 -22.10 13.88 -3.53
C THR A 7 -20.83 13.09 -3.79
N ALA A 8 -20.93 11.76 -3.84
CA ALA A 8 -19.79 10.88 -4.12
C ALA A 8 -19.22 11.24 -5.50
N ARG A 9 -17.99 11.77 -5.53
CA ARG A 9 -17.26 12.06 -6.76
C ARG A 9 -16.33 10.92 -7.07
N ALA A 10 -16.16 10.61 -8.36
CA ALA A 10 -15.19 9.61 -8.78
C ALA A 10 -13.77 10.01 -8.30
N PRO A 11 -12.99 9.10 -7.68
CA PRO A 11 -11.66 9.41 -7.16
C PRO A 11 -10.72 10.01 -8.21
N ALA A 12 -10.84 9.56 -9.47
CA ALA A 12 -10.04 10.07 -10.58
C ALA A 12 -10.25 11.57 -10.85
N VAL A 13 -11.46 12.08 -10.60
CA VAL A 13 -11.79 13.51 -10.76
C VAL A 13 -11.14 14.31 -9.63
N LEU A 14 -11.24 13.84 -8.39
CA LEU A 14 -10.62 14.47 -7.22
C LEU A 14 -9.09 14.56 -7.34
N LEU A 15 -8.46 13.48 -7.83
CA LEU A 15 -7.01 13.41 -8.04
C LEU A 15 -6.50 14.41 -9.09
N ARG A 16 -7.36 14.85 -10.02
CA ARG A 16 -7.01 15.78 -11.11
C ARG A 16 -7.36 17.24 -10.77
N GLU A 17 -8.41 17.46 -9.98
CA GLU A 17 -8.90 18.81 -9.63
C GLU A 17 -8.12 19.46 -8.49
N ALA A 18 -7.76 18.71 -7.46
CA ALA A 18 -7.01 19.26 -6.34
C ALA A 18 -5.53 19.46 -6.72
N ARG A 19 -5.06 20.72 -6.72
CA ARG A 19 -3.68 21.10 -7.04
C ARG A 19 -2.59 20.22 -6.39
N PRO A 20 -2.61 19.93 -5.07
CA PRO A 20 -1.59 19.07 -4.46
C PRO A 20 -1.65 17.63 -4.99
N LEU A 21 -2.84 17.10 -5.24
CA LEU A 21 -3.02 15.73 -5.75
C LEU A 21 -2.57 15.60 -7.20
N LYS A 22 -2.82 16.61 -8.02
CA LYS A 22 -2.36 16.64 -9.42
C LYS A 22 -0.83 16.59 -9.52
N ALA A 23 -0.13 17.31 -8.66
CA ALA A 23 1.34 17.30 -8.61
C ALA A 23 1.88 15.92 -8.22
N ILE A 24 1.30 15.29 -7.20
CA ILE A 24 1.68 13.93 -6.76
C ILE A 24 1.38 12.91 -7.87
N LEU A 25 0.22 13.00 -8.53
CA LEU A 25 -0.15 12.13 -9.63
C LEU A 25 0.82 12.25 -10.80
N GLY A 26 1.17 13.49 -11.20
CA GLY A 26 2.16 13.72 -12.25
C GLY A 26 3.53 13.15 -11.90
N HIS A 27 3.95 13.24 -10.63
CA HIS A 27 5.19 12.63 -10.16
C HIS A 27 5.13 11.09 -10.23
N ALA A 28 4.03 10.49 -9.77
CA ALA A 28 3.82 9.04 -9.83
C ALA A 28 3.81 8.52 -11.27
N GLN A 29 3.14 9.23 -12.19
CA GLN A 29 3.13 8.89 -13.62
C GLN A 29 4.52 8.98 -14.25
N ARG A 30 5.29 10.02 -13.92
CA ARG A 30 6.69 10.14 -14.36
C ARG A 30 7.54 8.98 -13.84
N LEU A 31 7.41 8.63 -12.56
CA LEU A 31 8.14 7.52 -11.97
C LEU A 31 7.76 6.18 -12.62
N ALA A 32 6.47 5.95 -12.87
CA ALA A 32 5.98 4.77 -13.57
C ALA A 32 6.50 4.69 -15.01
N HIS A 33 6.62 5.82 -15.70
CA HIS A 33 7.24 5.87 -17.03
C HIS A 33 8.70 5.44 -16.99
N LEU A 34 9.50 6.01 -16.07
CA LEU A 34 10.90 5.62 -15.87
C LEU A 34 11.05 4.14 -15.49
N GLN A 35 10.13 3.61 -14.67
CA GLN A 35 10.11 2.18 -14.32
C GLN A 35 9.95 1.30 -15.56
N ARG A 36 9.03 1.63 -16.47
CA ARG A 36 8.84 0.84 -17.71
C ARG A 36 10.09 0.83 -18.59
N LEU A 37 10.78 1.96 -18.69
CA LEU A 37 12.04 2.05 -19.43
C LEU A 37 13.12 1.19 -18.78
N LEU A 38 13.23 1.22 -17.44
CA LEU A 38 14.12 0.34 -16.70
C LEU A 38 13.81 -1.14 -16.96
N ASP A 39 12.54 -1.52 -16.85
CA ASP A 39 12.08 -2.92 -17.03
C ASP A 39 12.35 -3.46 -18.43
N SER A 40 12.37 -2.59 -19.44
CA SER A 40 12.74 -2.94 -20.83
C SER A 40 14.21 -3.38 -20.95
N GLN A 41 15.09 -2.89 -20.07
CA GLN A 41 16.52 -3.22 -20.05
C GLN A 41 16.86 -4.34 -19.06
N LEU A 42 15.96 -4.63 -18.13
CA LEU A 42 16.11 -5.69 -17.14
C LEU A 42 15.61 -7.03 -17.67
N GLN A 43 16.24 -8.09 -17.16
CA GLN A 43 15.76 -9.46 -17.38
C GLN A 43 14.41 -9.65 -16.67
N PRO A 44 13.50 -10.48 -17.19
CA PRO A 44 12.16 -10.67 -16.61
C PRO A 44 12.18 -10.96 -15.11
N ALA A 45 13.09 -11.84 -14.67
CA ALA A 45 13.23 -12.21 -13.27
C ALA A 45 13.70 -11.05 -12.36
N ALA A 46 14.33 -10.00 -12.89
CA ALA A 46 14.83 -8.89 -12.08
C ALA A 46 13.79 -7.76 -11.88
N ARG A 47 12.71 -7.74 -12.68
CA ARG A 47 11.73 -6.63 -12.72
C ARG A 47 10.95 -6.48 -11.42
N GLU A 48 10.57 -7.60 -10.81
CA GLU A 48 9.85 -7.61 -9.53
C GLU A 48 10.74 -7.23 -8.34
N HIS A 49 12.06 -7.26 -8.53
CA HIS A 49 13.04 -7.05 -7.47
C HIS A 49 13.75 -5.70 -7.58
N CYS A 50 13.47 -4.89 -8.61
CA CYS A 50 14.17 -3.64 -8.86
C CYS A 50 13.22 -2.51 -9.25
N HIS A 51 13.17 -1.46 -8.42
CA HIS A 51 12.26 -0.34 -8.62
C HIS A 51 12.99 1.01 -8.63
N VAL A 52 12.54 1.93 -9.47
CA VAL A 52 13.03 3.31 -9.48
C VAL A 52 12.54 4.02 -8.22
N ALA A 53 13.47 4.52 -7.43
CA ALA A 53 13.16 5.30 -6.22
C ALA A 53 13.23 6.80 -6.48
N LYS A 54 14.28 7.25 -7.17
CA LYS A 54 14.44 8.66 -7.56
C LYS A 54 15.35 8.77 -8.78
N TRP A 55 15.09 9.79 -9.59
CA TRP A 55 15.93 10.21 -10.71
C TRP A 55 16.08 11.73 -10.66
N ARG A 56 17.28 12.21 -10.31
CA ARG A 56 17.64 13.64 -10.22
C ARG A 56 19.16 13.79 -10.34
N GLU A 57 19.62 14.94 -10.83
CA GLU A 57 21.05 15.34 -10.79
C GLU A 57 22.02 14.31 -11.40
N GLY A 58 21.58 13.57 -12.43
CA GLY A 58 22.41 12.55 -13.06
C GLY A 58 22.60 11.26 -12.25
N GLU A 59 21.92 11.12 -11.10
CA GLU A 59 21.90 9.90 -10.27
C GLU A 59 20.53 9.20 -10.34
N LEU A 60 20.52 7.96 -10.83
CA LEU A 60 19.38 7.07 -10.75
C LEU A 60 19.52 6.19 -9.51
N SER A 61 18.59 6.32 -8.56
CA SER A 61 18.54 5.42 -7.41
C SER A 61 17.48 4.35 -7.60
N LEU A 62 17.91 3.10 -7.44
CA LEU A 62 17.11 1.91 -7.55
C LEU A 62 17.00 1.24 -6.18
N VAL A 63 15.77 0.89 -5.80
CA VAL A 63 15.50 0.05 -4.64
C VAL A 63 15.47 -1.40 -5.09
N VAL A 64 16.14 -2.26 -4.32
CA VAL A 64 16.23 -3.69 -4.57
C VAL A 64 15.69 -4.46 -3.37
N THR A 65 14.95 -5.54 -3.59
CA THR A 65 14.32 -6.32 -2.51
C THR A 65 15.34 -7.00 -1.58
N ASP A 66 16.42 -7.55 -2.12
CA ASP A 66 17.40 -8.31 -1.36
C ASP A 66 18.84 -8.13 -1.87
N GLY A 67 19.80 -8.63 -1.08
CA GLY A 67 21.22 -8.52 -1.38
C GLY A 67 21.68 -9.33 -2.60
N HIS A 68 20.98 -10.42 -2.93
CA HIS A 68 21.34 -11.27 -4.07
C HIS A 68 21.14 -10.50 -5.38
N TRP A 69 19.95 -9.92 -5.57
CA TRP A 69 19.66 -9.10 -6.73
C TRP A 69 20.51 -7.83 -6.79
N ALA A 70 20.79 -7.21 -5.65
CA ALA A 70 21.63 -6.02 -5.60
C ALA A 70 23.05 -6.31 -6.09
N THR A 71 23.59 -7.47 -5.71
CA THR A 71 24.91 -7.93 -6.16
C THR A 71 24.92 -8.18 -7.67
N ARG A 72 23.92 -8.90 -8.20
CA ARG A 72 23.79 -9.15 -9.64
C ARG A 72 23.67 -7.87 -10.46
N LEU A 73 22.86 -6.92 -10.02
CA LEU A 73 22.67 -5.64 -10.71
C LEU A 73 23.93 -4.78 -10.67
N ARG A 74 24.71 -4.81 -9.57
CA ARG A 74 26.01 -4.13 -9.48
C ARG A 74 27.02 -4.66 -10.50
N TYR A 75 27.11 -5.98 -10.69
CA TYR A 75 27.95 -6.55 -11.74
C TYR A 75 27.52 -6.11 -13.15
N GLN A 76 26.23 -5.93 -13.37
CA GLN A 76 25.68 -5.48 -14.65
C GLN A 76 25.58 -3.95 -14.78
N GLN A 77 26.02 -3.19 -13.78
CA GLN A 77 25.80 -1.74 -13.70
C GLN A 77 26.33 -0.99 -14.92
N LYS A 78 27.54 -1.32 -15.39
CA LYS A 78 28.13 -0.65 -16.58
C LYS A 78 27.31 -0.89 -17.84
N ARG A 79 26.76 -2.10 -18.00
CA ARG A 79 25.89 -2.45 -19.13
C ARG A 79 24.56 -1.70 -19.03
N LEU A 80 23.93 -1.77 -17.86
CA LEU A 80 22.64 -1.12 -17.59
C LEU A 80 22.74 0.41 -17.75
N LEU A 81 23.82 1.02 -17.25
CA LEU A 81 24.06 2.46 -17.39
C LEU A 81 24.09 2.88 -18.87
N ARG A 82 24.87 2.18 -19.70
CA ARG A 82 24.95 2.48 -21.14
C ARG A 82 23.61 2.31 -21.85
N GLN A 83 22.85 1.28 -21.48
CA GLN A 83 21.53 1.03 -22.06
C GLN A 83 20.53 2.12 -21.67
N LEU A 84 20.53 2.54 -20.40
CA LEU A 84 19.64 3.60 -19.92
C LEU A 84 19.99 4.95 -20.53
N GLN A 85 21.27 5.25 -20.75
CA GLN A 85 21.72 6.47 -21.42
C GLN A 85 21.24 6.62 -22.87
N MET A 86 20.74 5.55 -23.50
CA MET A 86 20.17 5.62 -24.86
C MET A 86 18.76 6.24 -24.87
N PHE A 87 18.12 6.40 -23.71
CA PHE A 87 16.81 7.03 -23.60
C PHE A 87 16.93 8.50 -23.21
N ASP A 88 16.19 9.36 -23.90
CA ASP A 88 16.17 10.80 -23.64
C ASP A 88 15.73 11.13 -22.20
N GLU A 89 14.89 10.29 -21.58
CA GLU A 89 14.45 10.49 -20.19
C GLU A 89 15.57 10.38 -19.16
N PHE A 90 16.64 9.66 -19.49
CA PHE A 90 17.84 9.50 -18.66
C PHE A 90 19.01 10.37 -19.15
N THR A 91 18.72 11.46 -19.88
CA THR A 91 19.73 12.45 -20.28
C THR A 91 20.53 12.93 -19.06
N GLY A 92 21.86 12.84 -19.15
CA GLY A 92 22.77 13.21 -18.06
C GLY A 92 22.95 12.14 -16.98
N LEU A 93 22.47 10.91 -17.18
CA LEU A 93 22.72 9.79 -16.27
C LEU A 93 24.21 9.46 -16.21
N THR A 94 24.81 9.63 -15.03
CA THR A 94 26.23 9.34 -14.79
C THR A 94 26.42 8.13 -13.89
N ARG A 95 25.46 7.86 -12.99
CA ARG A 95 25.59 6.83 -11.96
C ARG A 95 24.26 6.21 -11.60
N ILE A 96 24.32 4.90 -11.29
CA ILE A 96 23.22 4.15 -10.70
C ILE A 96 23.59 3.79 -9.26
N LYS A 97 22.70 4.06 -8.31
CA LYS A 97 22.84 3.72 -6.90
C LYS A 97 21.82 2.64 -6.53
N PHE A 98 22.28 1.54 -5.95
CA PHE A 98 21.43 0.46 -5.48
C PHE A 98 21.26 0.51 -3.96
N SER A 99 20.02 0.61 -3.50
CA SER A 99 19.64 0.56 -2.09
C SER A 99 18.80 -0.68 -1.81
N VAL A 100 19.31 -1.58 -0.97
CA VAL A 100 18.55 -2.77 -0.57
C VAL A 100 17.51 -2.37 0.47
N ARG A 101 16.24 -2.65 0.19
CA ARG A 101 15.14 -2.52 1.13
C ARG A 101 14.36 -3.83 1.14
N PRO A 102 14.58 -4.68 2.16
CA PRO A 102 13.77 -5.87 2.37
C PRO A 102 12.28 -5.50 2.40
N PRO A 103 11.41 -6.31 1.79
CA PRO A 103 9.97 -6.11 1.94
C PRO A 103 9.65 -6.16 3.43
N VAL A 104 9.07 -5.08 3.94
CA VAL A 104 8.53 -5.07 5.29
C VAL A 104 7.36 -6.05 5.25
N ILE A 105 7.55 -7.24 5.80
CA ILE A 105 6.47 -8.17 6.06
C ILE A 105 5.61 -7.45 7.11
N GLN A 106 4.64 -6.66 6.68
CA GLN A 106 3.62 -6.17 7.58
C GLN A 106 2.94 -7.42 8.11
N PRO A 107 2.97 -7.67 9.43
CA PRO A 107 2.10 -8.68 9.99
C PRO A 107 0.71 -8.30 9.50
N ARG A 108 0.08 -9.20 8.74
CA ARG A 108 -1.31 -9.02 8.33
C ARG A 108 -2.03 -8.59 9.59
N ALA A 109 -2.55 -7.37 9.61
CA ALA A 109 -3.29 -6.87 10.75
C ALA A 109 -4.31 -7.97 11.04
N ALA A 110 -4.11 -8.70 12.15
CA ALA A 110 -5.08 -9.68 12.58
C ALA A 110 -6.33 -8.82 12.71
N GLY A 111 -7.30 -9.05 11.83
CA GLY A 111 -8.55 -8.32 11.90
C GLY A 111 -9.00 -8.52 13.34
N HIS A 112 -9.02 -7.44 14.11
CA HIS A 112 -9.58 -7.50 15.45
C HIS A 112 -11.06 -7.79 15.22
N THR A 113 -11.42 -9.07 15.23
CA THR A 113 -12.79 -9.44 15.53
C THR A 113 -12.99 -8.90 16.93
N MET A 114 -13.93 -7.98 17.08
CA MET A 114 -14.39 -7.58 18.40
C MET A 114 -15.07 -8.80 19.01
N ASP A 115 -14.28 -9.70 19.57
CA ASP A 115 -14.79 -10.86 20.27
C ASP A 115 -15.41 -10.36 21.57
N LEU A 116 -16.71 -10.56 21.72
CA LEU A 116 -17.43 -10.21 22.93
C LEU A 116 -16.97 -11.15 24.05
N SER A 117 -16.44 -10.58 25.13
CA SER A 117 -16.01 -11.37 26.31
C SER A 117 -17.22 -12.02 26.98
N THR A 118 -16.99 -13.12 27.70
CA THR A 118 -18.04 -13.82 28.46
C THR A 118 -18.70 -12.93 29.50
N ASP A 119 -17.95 -12.00 30.10
CA ASP A 119 -18.44 -11.06 31.10
C ASP A 119 -19.35 -9.96 30.49
N ALA A 120 -18.96 -9.44 29.33
CA ALA A 120 -19.80 -8.50 28.58
C ALA A 120 -21.09 -9.18 28.09
N ALA A 121 -21.01 -10.45 27.68
CA ALA A 121 -22.15 -11.25 27.28
C ALA A 121 -23.15 -11.47 28.43
N ALA A 122 -22.66 -11.81 29.62
CA ALA A 122 -23.49 -11.97 30.81
C ALA A 122 -24.21 -10.66 31.19
N THR A 123 -23.50 -9.53 31.08
CA THR A 123 -24.09 -8.20 31.32
C THR A 123 -25.19 -7.87 30.31
N ILE A 124 -24.97 -8.16 29.02
CA ILE A 124 -25.97 -7.95 27.96
C ILE A 124 -27.18 -8.86 28.15
N GLN A 125 -26.98 -10.12 28.56
CA GLN A 125 -28.07 -11.07 28.84
C GLN A 125 -28.92 -10.59 30.02
N SER A 126 -28.28 -10.20 31.13
CA SER A 126 -28.98 -9.64 32.30
C SER A 126 -29.78 -8.38 31.95
N THR A 127 -29.26 -7.57 31.04
CA THR A 127 -29.98 -6.40 30.51
C THR A 127 -31.19 -6.82 29.67
N ALA A 128 -31.07 -7.87 28.84
CA ALA A 128 -32.17 -8.38 28.03
C ALA A 128 -33.32 -8.92 28.88
N ASP A 129 -33.00 -9.59 30.01
CA ASP A 129 -34.00 -10.14 30.94
C ASP A 129 -34.89 -9.05 31.57
N GLY A 130 -34.39 -7.82 31.67
CA GLY A 130 -35.12 -6.65 32.18
C GLY A 130 -35.92 -5.85 31.14
N ILE A 131 -35.88 -6.23 29.85
CA ILE A 131 -36.51 -5.47 28.76
C ILE A 131 -37.90 -6.05 28.44
N SER A 132 -38.92 -5.21 28.51
CA SER A 132 -40.31 -5.60 28.19
C SER A 132 -40.61 -5.63 26.69
N ASP A 133 -39.84 -4.90 25.87
CA ASP A 133 -40.01 -4.89 24.42
C ASP A 133 -39.47 -6.18 23.77
N PRO A 134 -40.32 -6.98 23.09
CA PRO A 134 -39.89 -8.28 22.57
C PRO A 134 -38.83 -8.18 21.45
N SER A 135 -38.88 -7.12 20.64
CA SER A 135 -37.95 -6.93 19.51
C SER A 135 -36.55 -6.57 20.00
N LEU A 136 -36.47 -5.66 20.97
CA LEU A 136 -35.22 -5.22 21.58
C LEU A 136 -34.59 -6.34 22.42
N ARG A 137 -35.39 -7.09 23.18
CA ARG A 137 -34.92 -8.25 23.93
C ARG A 137 -34.26 -9.28 23.01
N ALA A 138 -34.94 -9.68 21.92
CA ALA A 138 -34.40 -10.64 20.96
C ALA A 138 -33.10 -10.16 20.28
N ALA A 139 -32.97 -8.84 20.04
CA ALA A 139 -31.75 -8.26 19.50
C ALA A 139 -30.57 -8.35 20.48
N LEU A 140 -30.81 -8.12 21.77
CA LEU A 140 -29.80 -8.21 22.83
C LEU A 140 -29.39 -9.66 23.12
N GLU A 141 -30.35 -10.59 23.18
CA GLU A 141 -30.08 -12.04 23.32
C GLU A 141 -29.20 -12.55 22.18
N ARG A 142 -29.50 -12.16 20.94
CA ARG A 142 -28.68 -12.52 19.77
C ARG A 142 -27.27 -11.93 19.87
N LEU A 143 -27.12 -10.72 20.41
CA LEU A 143 -25.81 -10.11 20.62
C LEU A 143 -25.00 -10.85 21.69
N ALA A 144 -25.61 -11.23 22.81
CA ALA A 144 -24.98 -12.00 23.88
C ALA A 144 -24.51 -13.40 23.39
N ALA A 145 -25.27 -14.03 22.49
CA ALA A 145 -24.94 -15.34 21.92
C ALA A 145 -23.67 -15.34 21.05
N HIS A 146 -23.17 -14.18 20.61
CA HIS A 146 -21.94 -14.06 19.82
C HIS A 146 -20.66 -14.00 20.67
N ALA A 147 -20.75 -14.22 21.98
CA ALA A 147 -19.59 -14.29 22.86
C ALA A 147 -18.72 -15.50 22.58
N LYS A 148 -17.40 -15.30 22.57
CA LYS A 148 -16.43 -16.37 22.40
C LYS A 148 -15.56 -16.45 23.64
N ALA A 149 -15.38 -17.66 24.17
CA ALA A 149 -14.45 -17.87 25.27
C ALA A 149 -13.04 -17.48 24.78
N LYS A 150 -12.41 -16.54 25.49
CA LYS A 150 -11.03 -16.17 25.24
C LYS A 150 -10.15 -17.38 25.57
N SER A 151 -9.69 -18.08 24.52
CA SER A 151 -8.63 -19.10 24.60
C SER A 151 -7.27 -18.43 24.74
#